data_AF-A0A8T6SEB1-F1
#
_entry.id   AF-A0A8T6SEB1-F1
#
_cell.length_a   1.000
_cell.length_b   1.000
_cell.length_c   1.000
_cell.angle_alpha   90.00
_cell.angle_beta   90.00
_cell.angle_gamma   90.00
#
_symmetry.space_group_name_H-M   'P 1'
#
loop_
_entity.id
_entity.type
_entity.pdbx_description
1 polymer ?
#
loop_
_entity_poly.entity_id
_entity_poly.type
_entity_poly.pdbx_seq_one_letter_code
_entity_poly.pdbx_strand_id
1 'polypeptide(L)'
;MSEKENVKKTIEKLGYKIVYVPHGVIENYNACYKVVYKGRTFSPPAADKLGIPLNEIWISQKWKEFDKHILYHELREIEYRSRGYNMEQAHKLANKDVKEKFRGKPKHERLLRAINI
;
A
#
# COMPACT_ATOMS: atom_id res chain seq x y z
N MET A 1 20.13 3.93 9.78
CA MET A 1 19.27 3.12 8.88
C MET A 1 18.17 4.02 8.35
N SER A 2 18.00 4.11 7.03
CA SER A 2 16.96 5.00 6.50
C SER A 2 15.58 4.39 6.74
N GLU A 3 14.61 5.18 7.19
CA GLU A 3 13.23 4.72 7.41
C GLU A 3 12.57 4.08 6.18
N LYS A 4 13.12 4.32 4.98
CA LYS A 4 12.71 3.67 3.72
C LYS A 4 12.97 2.17 3.74
N GLU A 5 14.04 1.75 4.40
CA GLU A 5 14.35 0.33 4.62
C GLU A 5 13.35 -0.32 5.57
N ASN A 6 12.76 0.42 6.52
CA ASN A 6 11.96 -0.20 7.57
C ASN A 6 10.63 -0.75 7.04
N VAL A 7 9.94 -0.02 6.14
CA VAL A 7 8.66 -0.48 5.55
C VAL A 7 8.89 -1.66 4.61
N LYS A 8 9.89 -1.58 3.73
CA LYS A 8 10.22 -2.68 2.82
C LYS A 8 10.68 -3.93 3.57
N LYS A 9 11.53 -3.77 4.59
CA LYS A 9 11.93 -4.87 5.47
C LYS A 9 10.75 -5.50 6.19
N THR A 10 9.74 -4.73 6.62
CA THR A 10 8.52 -5.30 7.20
C THR A 10 7.75 -6.12 6.17
N ILE A 11 7.60 -5.62 4.94
CA ILE A 11 6.92 -6.32 3.84
C ILE A 11 7.65 -7.64 3.52
N GLU A 12 8.98 -7.59 3.39
CA GLU A 12 9.82 -8.76 3.15
C GLU A 12 9.72 -9.78 4.30
N LYS A 13 9.72 -9.32 5.56
CA LYS A 13 9.53 -10.18 6.75
C LYS A 13 8.14 -10.84 6.79
N LEU A 14 7.13 -10.20 6.22
CA LEU A 14 5.79 -10.77 6.06
C LEU A 14 5.71 -11.73 4.86
N GLY A 15 6.80 -11.89 4.10
CA GLY A 15 6.86 -12.77 2.92
C GLY A 15 6.22 -12.17 1.68
N TYR A 16 6.01 -10.86 1.65
CA TYR A 16 5.37 -10.18 0.52
C TYR A 16 6.40 -9.69 -0.49
N LYS A 17 6.06 -9.81 -1.78
CA LYS A 17 6.86 -9.33 -2.90
C LYS A 17 6.28 -8.03 -3.46
N ILE A 18 7.15 -7.02 -3.60
CA ILE A 18 6.79 -5.74 -4.22
C ILE A 18 7.08 -5.84 -5.72
N VAL A 19 6.06 -5.64 -6.55
CA VAL A 19 6.17 -5.67 -8.01
C VAL A 19 5.82 -4.31 -8.57
N TYR A 20 6.73 -3.73 -9.37
CA TYR A 20 6.48 -2.45 -10.03
C TYR A 20 5.98 -2.69 -11.45
N VAL A 21 4.70 -2.42 -11.68
CA VAL A 21 4.03 -2.64 -12.98
C VAL A 21 3.81 -1.33 -13.73
N PRO A 22 3.78 -1.32 -15.07
CA PRO A 22 3.38 -0.14 -15.84
C PRO A 22 2.02 0.39 -15.37
N HIS A 23 1.82 1.71 -15.38
CA HIS A 23 0.56 2.29 -14.90
C HIS A 23 -0.66 1.76 -15.67
N GLY A 24 -0.49 1.45 -16.98
CA GLY A 24 -1.48 0.81 -17.84
C GLY A 24 -2.00 -0.55 -17.35
N VAL A 25 -1.25 -1.25 -16.49
CA VAL A 25 -1.69 -2.54 -15.92
C VAL A 25 -2.69 -2.32 -14.79
N ILE A 26 -2.53 -1.24 -14.03
CA ILE A 26 -3.34 -0.93 -12.86
C ILE A 26 -3.99 0.45 -12.98
N GLU A 27 -4.39 0.88 -14.19
CA GLU A 27 -4.72 2.27 -14.56
C GLU A 27 -5.53 3.05 -13.52
N ASN A 28 -6.55 2.39 -12.95
CA ASN A 28 -7.48 2.99 -11.98
C ASN A 28 -6.94 3.01 -10.53
N TYR A 29 -5.74 2.49 -10.28
CA TYR A 29 -5.18 2.23 -8.97
C TYR A 29 -3.71 2.65 -8.89
N ASN A 30 -3.32 3.27 -7.77
CA ASN A 30 -1.92 3.62 -7.54
C ASN A 30 -1.10 2.41 -7.07
N ALA A 31 -1.76 1.52 -6.32
CA ALA A 31 -1.28 0.20 -5.93
C ALA A 31 -2.46 -0.74 -5.71
N CYS A 32 -2.17 -2.04 -5.74
CA CYS A 32 -3.13 -3.10 -5.46
C CYS A 32 -2.40 -4.31 -4.87
N TYR A 33 -3.05 -5.08 -4.01
CA TYR A 33 -2.40 -6.16 -3.26
C TYR A 33 -3.26 -7.41 -3.16
N LYS A 34 -2.59 -8.56 -3.03
CA LYS A 34 -3.22 -9.81 -2.58
C LYS A 34 -2.26 -10.50 -1.63
N VAL A 35 -2.55 -10.49 -0.35
CA VAL A 35 -1.59 -10.95 0.68
C VAL A 35 -2.25 -11.81 1.75
N VAL A 36 -1.47 -12.69 2.37
CA VAL A 36 -1.89 -13.44 3.58
C VAL A 36 -1.30 -12.77 4.82
N TYR A 37 -2.15 -12.24 5.68
CA TYR A 37 -1.73 -11.67 6.96
C TYR A 37 -2.39 -12.44 8.11
N LYS A 38 -1.58 -12.95 9.04
CA LYS A 38 -2.05 -13.77 10.19
C LYS A 38 -2.97 -14.93 9.77
N GLY A 39 -2.64 -15.63 8.68
CA GLY A 39 -3.40 -16.77 8.16
C GLY A 39 -4.71 -16.41 7.44
N ARG A 40 -4.99 -15.12 7.23
CA ARG A 40 -6.16 -14.64 6.49
C ARG A 40 -5.74 -13.90 5.22
N THR A 41 -6.46 -14.13 4.13
CA THR A 41 -6.21 -13.46 2.85
C THR A 41 -6.89 -12.10 2.82
N PHE A 42 -6.12 -11.07 2.47
CA PHE A 42 -6.62 -9.71 2.24
C PHE A 42 -6.31 -9.31 0.80
N SER A 43 -7.38 -8.98 0.09
CA SER A 43 -7.33 -8.36 -1.23
C SER A 43 -8.49 -7.37 -1.37
N PRO A 44 -8.35 -6.33 -2.20
CA PRO A 44 -9.48 -5.61 -2.78
C PRO A 44 -10.05 -6.38 -3.98
N PRO A 45 -11.32 -6.17 -4.36
CA PRO A 45 -11.94 -6.81 -5.54
C PRO A 45 -11.16 -6.59 -6.85
N ALA A 46 -10.42 -5.48 -6.94
CA ALA A 46 -9.55 -5.17 -8.07
C ALA A 46 -8.40 -6.17 -8.23
N ALA A 47 -7.86 -6.72 -7.14
CA ALA A 47 -6.74 -7.64 -7.21
C ALA A 47 -7.10 -8.96 -7.90
N ASP A 48 -8.35 -9.43 -7.72
CA ASP A 48 -8.83 -10.64 -8.39
C ASP A 48 -9.06 -10.39 -9.88
N LYS A 49 -9.57 -9.21 -10.27
CA LYS A 49 -9.69 -8.80 -11.68
C LYS A 49 -8.33 -8.66 -12.37
N LEU A 50 -7.33 -8.17 -11.64
CA LEU A 50 -5.97 -7.98 -12.12
C LEU A 50 -5.14 -9.27 -12.09
N GLY A 51 -5.66 -10.36 -11.52
CA GLY A 51 -4.95 -11.63 -11.40
C GLY A 51 -3.68 -11.53 -10.53
N ILE A 52 -3.67 -10.65 -9.52
CA ILE A 52 -2.49 -10.46 -8.67
C ILE A 52 -2.19 -11.77 -7.92
N PRO A 53 -0.95 -12.30 -7.98
CA PRO A 53 -0.57 -13.50 -7.25
C PRO A 53 -0.64 -13.31 -5.73
N LEU A 54 -0.79 -14.42 -5.00
CA LEU A 54 -0.79 -14.39 -3.54
C LEU A 54 0.57 -13.92 -3.00
N ASN A 55 0.53 -13.08 -1.96
CA ASN A 55 1.67 -12.41 -1.34
C ASN A 55 2.40 -11.41 -2.27
N GLU A 56 1.70 -10.82 -3.24
CA GLU A 56 2.23 -9.73 -4.05
C GLU A 56 1.51 -8.39 -3.79
N ILE A 57 2.30 -7.32 -3.84
CA ILE A 57 1.84 -5.93 -3.81
C ILE A 57 2.34 -5.27 -5.09
N TRP A 58 1.41 -4.93 -5.96
CA TRP A 58 1.69 -4.25 -7.21
C TRP A 58 1.61 -2.74 -7.03
N ILE A 59 2.64 -2.02 -7.48
CA ILE A 59 2.71 -0.56 -7.44
C ILE A 59 2.93 -0.05 -8.86
N SER A 60 2.23 1.00 -9.25
CA SER A 60 2.47 1.65 -10.55
C SER A 60 3.88 2.23 -10.58
N GLN A 61 4.62 1.97 -11.66
CA GLN A 61 5.94 2.55 -11.91
C GLN A 61 5.92 4.09 -11.88
N LYS A 62 4.79 4.71 -12.25
CA LYS A 62 4.57 6.16 -12.15
C LYS A 62 4.77 6.68 -10.73
N TRP A 63 4.43 5.87 -9.72
CA TRP A 63 4.50 6.23 -8.31
C TRP A 63 5.69 5.59 -7.59
N LYS A 64 6.66 5.04 -8.33
CA LYS A 64 7.83 4.36 -7.75
C LYS A 64 8.62 5.26 -6.79
N GLU A 65 8.69 6.56 -7.04
CA GLU A 65 9.37 7.52 -6.14
C GLU A 65 8.66 7.70 -4.79
N PHE A 66 7.36 7.39 -4.74
CA PHE A 66 6.49 7.50 -3.58
C PHE A 66 6.12 6.16 -2.95
N ASP A 67 6.76 5.07 -3.40
CA ASP A 67 6.53 3.71 -2.95
C ASP A 67 6.44 3.59 -1.42
N LYS A 68 7.27 4.32 -0.67
CA LYS A 68 7.25 4.33 0.80
C LYS A 68 5.90 4.72 1.39
N HIS A 69 5.24 5.73 0.82
CA HIS A 69 3.95 6.23 1.33
C HIS A 69 2.85 5.24 1.02
N ILE A 70 2.84 4.74 -0.22
CA ILE A 70 1.89 3.76 -0.72
C ILE A 70 2.01 2.46 0.08
N LEU A 71 3.21 1.90 0.19
CA LEU A 71 3.45 0.67 0.95
C LEU A 71 3.09 0.79 2.43
N TYR A 72 3.33 1.96 3.02
CA TYR A 72 2.91 2.21 4.39
C TYR A 72 1.39 2.25 4.50
N HIS A 73 0.70 2.94 3.59
CA HIS A 73 -0.76 2.95 3.51
C HIS A 73 -1.33 1.53 3.43
N GLU A 74 -0.88 0.72 2.44
CA GLU A 74 -1.37 -0.64 2.24
C GLU A 74 -1.18 -1.51 3.48
N LEU A 75 -0.01 -1.45 4.12
CA LEU A 75 0.26 -2.20 5.34
C LEU A 75 -0.68 -1.83 6.48
N ARG A 76 -0.93 -0.52 6.69
CA ARG A 76 -1.83 -0.06 7.75
C ARG A 76 -3.26 -0.51 7.46
N GLU A 77 -3.70 -0.42 6.21
CA GLU A 77 -5.02 -0.90 5.82
C GLU A 77 -5.17 -2.40 6.08
N ILE A 78 -4.20 -3.23 5.68
CA ILE A 78 -4.19 -4.68 5.97
C ILE A 78 -4.22 -4.95 7.48
N GLU A 79 -3.42 -4.23 8.26
CA GLU A 79 -3.43 -4.35 9.72
C GLU A 79 -4.81 -4.04 10.31
N TYR A 80 -5.47 -2.96 9.89
CA TYR A 80 -6.80 -2.62 10.37
C TYR A 80 -7.84 -3.64 9.92
N ARG A 81 -7.83 -4.06 8.65
CA ARG A 81 -8.71 -5.13 8.17
C ARG A 81 -8.53 -6.42 8.98
N SER A 82 -7.30 -6.75 9.37
CA SER A 82 -7.02 -7.91 10.23
C SER A 82 -7.59 -7.82 11.64
N ARG A 83 -7.82 -6.60 12.14
CA ARG A 83 -8.44 -6.33 13.45
C ARG A 83 -9.97 -6.32 13.39
N GLY A 84 -10.57 -6.54 12.22
CA GLY A 84 -12.02 -6.61 12.02
C GLY A 84 -12.65 -5.31 11.53
N TYR A 85 -11.85 -4.28 11.20
CA TYR A 85 -12.39 -3.07 10.54
C TYR A 85 -12.81 -3.39 9.11
N ASN A 86 -13.91 -2.79 8.66
CA ASN A 86 -14.32 -2.90 7.27
C ASN A 86 -13.35 -2.10 6.36
N MET A 87 -13.46 -2.29 5.04
CA MET A 87 -12.56 -1.68 4.06
C MET A 87 -12.52 -0.15 4.19
N GLU A 88 -13.67 0.52 4.28
CA GLU A 88 -13.75 1.97 4.35
C GLU A 88 -13.14 2.52 5.65
N GLN A 89 -13.42 1.87 6.78
CA GLN A 89 -12.85 2.24 8.08
C GLN A 89 -11.33 2.05 8.10
N ALA A 90 -10.86 0.90 7.60
CA ALA A 90 -9.44 0.61 7.51
C ALA A 90 -8.72 1.63 6.62
N HIS A 91 -9.33 1.98 5.49
CA HIS A 91 -8.82 2.99 4.56
C HIS A 91 -8.70 4.38 5.22
N LYS A 92 -9.75 4.83 5.92
CA LYS A 92 -9.74 6.11 6.65
C LYS A 92 -8.64 6.16 7.71
N LEU A 93 -8.46 5.08 8.48
CA LEU A 93 -7.43 4.99 9.50
C LEU A 93 -6.02 4.95 8.89
N ALA A 94 -5.83 4.19 7.81
CA ALA A 94 -4.57 4.14 7.07
C ALA A 94 -4.18 5.52 6.53
N ASN A 95 -5.13 6.26 5.94
CA ASN A 95 -4.92 7.63 5.48
C ASN A 95 -4.53 8.57 6.63
N LYS A 96 -5.16 8.43 7.79
CA LYS A 96 -4.80 9.22 8.98
C LYS A 96 -3.37 8.93 9.43
N ASP A 97 -3.00 7.65 9.53
CA ASP A 97 -1.65 7.22 9.91
C ASP A 97 -0.58 7.71 8.93
N VAL A 98 -0.87 7.67 7.63
CA VAL A 98 0.02 8.20 6.59
C VAL A 98 0.19 9.71 6.78
N LYS A 99 -0.91 10.47 6.95
CA LYS A 99 -0.88 11.92 7.17
C LYS A 99 -0.08 12.27 8.43
N GLU A 100 -0.29 11.56 9.54
CA GLU A 100 0.44 11.79 10.79
C GLU A 100 1.93 11.45 10.66
N LYS A 101 2.26 10.31 10.05
CA LYS A 101 3.65 9.85 9.92
C LYS A 101 4.50 10.69 8.97
N PHE A 102 3.88 11.21 7.91
CA PHE A 102 4.58 11.98 6.89
C PHE A 102 4.28 13.48 6.97
N ARG A 103 3.63 13.93 8.05
CA ARG A 103 3.35 15.35 8.33
C ARG A 103 4.64 16.18 8.26
N GLY A 104 4.60 17.29 7.53
CA GLY A 104 5.72 18.22 7.41
C GLY A 104 6.88 17.72 6.52
N LYS A 105 6.77 16.57 5.86
CA LYS A 105 7.78 16.11 4.89
C LYS A 105 7.45 16.68 3.49
N PRO A 106 8.35 17.44 2.84
CA PRO A 106 8.08 18.09 1.54
C PRO A 106 7.66 17.11 0.42
N LYS A 107 8.19 15.88 0.47
CA LYS A 107 7.82 14.81 -0.48
C LYS A 107 6.37 14.32 -0.30
N HIS A 108 5.84 14.38 0.91
CA HIS A 108 4.46 13.98 1.20
C HIS A 108 3.46 15.04 0.74
N GLU A 109 3.80 16.32 0.89
CA GLU A 109 2.96 17.40 0.35
C GLU A 109 2.89 17.38 -1.18
N ARG A 110 4.01 17.06 -1.86
CA ARG A 110 4.01 16.82 -3.31
C ARG A 110 3.14 15.63 -3.70
N LEU A 111 3.17 14.56 -2.90
CA LEU A 111 2.35 13.37 -3.12
C LEU A 111 0.86 13.68 -3.00
N LEU A 112 0.46 14.39 -1.93
CA LEU A 112 -0.93 14.79 -1.71
C LEU A 112 -1.47 15.69 -2.83
N ARG A 113 -0.62 16.48 -3.47
CA ARG A 113 -1.00 17.29 -4.65
C ARG A 113 -1.09 16.45 -5.93
N ALA A 114 -0.33 15.38 -6.04
CA ALA A 114 -0.25 14.55 -7.25
C ALA A 114 -1.28 13.41 -7.26
N ILE A 115 -1.68 12.94 -6.08
CA ILE A 115 -2.66 11.87 -5.92
C ILE A 115 -3.83 12.47 -5.13
N ASN A 116 -4.95 12.70 -5.82
CA ASN A 116 -6.24 13.03 -5.18
C ASN A 116 -6.69 11.84 -4.29
N ILE A 117 -6.13 11.72 -3.09
CA ILE A 117 -6.58 10.81 -2.01
C ILE A 117 -7.15 11.64 -0.86
#